data_AF-A0A840P039-F1
#
_entry.id   AF-A0A840P039-F1
#
_cell.length_a   1.000
_cell.length_b   1.000
_cell.length_c   1.000
_cell.angle_alpha   90.00
_cell.angle_beta   90.00
_cell.angle_gamma   90.00
#
_symmetry.space_group_name_H-M   'P 1'
#
loop_
_entity.id
_entity.type
_entity.pdbx_description
1 polymer ?
#
loop_
_entity_poly.entity_id
_entity_poly.type
_entity_poly.pdbx_seq_one_letter_code
_entity_poly.pdbx_strand_id
1 'polypeptide(L)'
;MLAVQLAELNGAEPAGVAQALELVTGFDDALAHGFARLGEERSAALGALAGALSGTPLGARAAEAAEKVAAGSIADDHLVALAGGRTAVLGAVHDALLTGLDAALGRTRAEWAPQAGEAPAYGENLLAGCRSWLHELAITGWRGVDHDLVAASGQMIDALLAEPALRRPAVLLDGLAAELRANCPVATMDRLPARRWADMWARGMMLAQPRALPEGGADTVSGRVTVLGVELHEHGTAVQAQAHGLLEPTGGGPVRLVRISVSAAKVDTILGPAVWRLLGGCPVLLGALAGHHAVEIDGMPLRDSGDLVWREDLARPGTPVDPFAAARVHLAGALAPAVPPLDRHPVRIAEPVLLEGYKAVKDDDGLRFDLGGGDALPVDLDRLSPSGPLTPQLVAASTACLGLLRWDAGEWSVQPLGVQTKVKRETVAVHNGDWALGPTDPKVVKAEARAGDAVAVLRERAGRLLRK
;
A
#
# COMPACT_ATOMS: atom_id res chain seq x y z
N MET A 1 -23.00 -17.86 2.93
CA MET A 1 -23.44 -16.54 2.42
C MET A 1 -22.25 -15.78 1.89
N LEU A 2 -21.23 -15.48 2.71
CA LEU A 2 -19.97 -14.85 2.28
C LEU A 2 -19.30 -15.55 1.08
N ALA A 3 -19.30 -16.89 1.07
CA ALA A 3 -18.78 -17.69 -0.03
C ALA A 3 -19.41 -17.39 -1.40
N VAL A 4 -20.74 -17.26 -1.44
CA VAL A 4 -21.49 -16.99 -2.67
C VAL A 4 -21.24 -15.55 -3.11
N GLN A 5 -21.22 -14.61 -2.16
CA GLN A 5 -20.96 -13.19 -2.41
C GLN A 5 -19.54 -12.93 -2.94
N LEU A 6 -18.53 -13.64 -2.41
CA LEU A 6 -17.15 -13.54 -2.89
C LEU A 6 -16.94 -14.23 -4.24
N ALA A 7 -17.67 -15.31 -4.52
CA ALA A 7 -17.65 -15.93 -5.85
C ALA A 7 -18.27 -14.99 -6.91
N GLU A 8 -19.38 -14.31 -6.60
CA GLU A 8 -19.99 -13.30 -7.47
C GLU A 8 -19.05 -12.12 -7.74
N LEU A 9 -18.30 -11.67 -6.72
CA LEU A 9 -17.29 -10.63 -6.85
C LEU A 9 -16.16 -10.99 -7.83
N ASN A 10 -15.80 -12.27 -7.92
CA ASN A 10 -14.76 -12.75 -8.83
C ASN A 10 -15.27 -12.97 -10.27
N GLY A 11 -16.57 -13.28 -10.43
CA GLY A 11 -17.19 -13.55 -11.73
C GLY A 11 -17.82 -12.34 -12.43
N ALA A 12 -18.12 -11.26 -11.71
CA ALA A 12 -18.75 -10.06 -12.24
C ALA A 12 -17.78 -8.87 -12.25
N GLU A 13 -17.11 -8.64 -13.38
CA GLU A 13 -16.35 -7.41 -13.56
C GLU A 13 -17.31 -6.20 -13.60
N PRO A 14 -17.11 -5.17 -12.75
CA PRO A 14 -17.98 -3.99 -12.79
C PRO A 14 -17.93 -3.31 -14.16
N ALA A 15 -19.09 -2.87 -14.64
CA ALA A 15 -19.20 -2.23 -15.95
C ALA A 15 -18.23 -1.04 -16.09
N GLY A 16 -17.46 -1.01 -17.18
CA GLY A 16 -16.50 0.06 -17.45
C GLY A 16 -15.09 -0.17 -16.90
N VAL A 17 -14.86 -1.16 -16.02
CA VAL A 17 -13.53 -1.42 -15.44
C VAL A 17 -12.54 -1.87 -16.50
N ALA A 18 -12.86 -2.87 -17.32
CA ALA A 18 -12.01 -3.33 -18.41
C ALA A 18 -11.61 -2.19 -19.36
N GLN A 19 -12.60 -1.40 -19.79
CA GLN A 19 -12.38 -0.27 -20.70
C GLN A 19 -11.49 0.80 -20.05
N ALA A 20 -11.71 1.11 -18.77
CA ALA A 20 -10.86 2.05 -18.04
C ALA A 20 -9.42 1.55 -17.92
N LEU A 21 -9.22 0.26 -17.62
CA LEU A 21 -7.89 -0.36 -17.54
C LEU A 21 -7.18 -0.38 -18.91
N GLU A 22 -7.91 -0.59 -20.00
CA GLU A 22 -7.39 -0.51 -21.37
C GLU A 22 -6.88 0.90 -21.71
N LEU A 23 -7.64 1.96 -21.34
CA LEU A 23 -7.20 3.35 -21.49
C LEU A 23 -5.89 3.62 -20.74
N VAL A 24 -5.78 3.14 -19.50
CA VAL A 24 -4.56 3.28 -18.71
C VAL A 24 -3.43 2.46 -19.34
N THR A 25 -3.69 1.27 -19.90
CA THR A 25 -2.68 0.48 -20.62
C THR A 25 -2.11 1.24 -21.82
N GLY A 26 -2.97 1.87 -22.63
CA GLY A 26 -2.52 2.69 -23.75
C GLY A 26 -1.67 3.90 -23.30
N PHE A 27 -2.07 4.56 -22.21
CA PHE A 27 -1.26 5.63 -21.62
C PHE A 27 0.11 5.12 -21.14
N ASP A 28 0.15 3.97 -20.48
CA ASP A 28 1.38 3.40 -19.94
C ASP A 28 2.33 2.94 -21.05
N ASP A 29 1.80 2.47 -22.19
CA ASP A 29 2.61 2.20 -23.39
C ASP A 29 3.20 3.49 -23.97
N ALA A 30 2.41 4.58 -24.01
CA ALA A 30 2.91 5.89 -24.44
C ALA A 30 4.06 6.38 -23.55
N LEU A 31 3.93 6.23 -22.23
CA LEU A 31 4.97 6.59 -21.28
C LEU A 31 6.20 5.67 -21.37
N ALA A 32 6.02 4.39 -21.69
CA ALA A 32 7.14 3.46 -21.88
C ALA A 32 8.06 3.85 -23.04
N HIS A 33 7.52 4.46 -24.09
CA HIS A 33 8.24 4.92 -25.27
C HIS A 33 8.70 6.39 -25.18
N GLY A 34 8.09 7.16 -24.28
CA GLY A 34 8.43 8.56 -24.04
C GLY A 34 7.60 9.52 -24.88
N PHE A 35 7.17 10.61 -24.27
CA PHE A 35 6.29 11.61 -24.89
C PHE A 35 6.98 12.44 -25.97
N ALA A 36 8.33 12.47 -26.01
CA ALA A 36 9.07 13.14 -27.08
C ALA A 36 9.01 12.40 -28.43
N ARG A 37 8.58 11.14 -28.46
CA ARG A 37 8.59 10.27 -29.65
C ARG A 37 7.25 9.56 -29.85
N LEU A 38 6.16 10.32 -29.77
CA LEU A 38 4.82 9.77 -29.97
C LEU A 38 4.56 9.49 -31.45
N GLY A 39 4.20 8.23 -31.73
CA GLY A 39 3.59 7.84 -32.99
C GLY A 39 2.07 8.03 -32.94
N GLU A 40 1.42 7.85 -34.09
CA GLU A 40 -0.04 8.03 -34.23
C GLU A 40 -0.85 7.23 -33.21
N GLU A 41 -0.51 5.95 -33.00
CA GLU A 41 -1.17 5.06 -32.05
C GLU A 41 -1.10 5.58 -30.59
N ARG A 42 0.10 5.97 -30.14
CA ARG A 42 0.30 6.47 -28.78
C ARG A 42 -0.33 7.85 -28.57
N SER A 43 -0.33 8.70 -29.59
CA SER A 43 -1.08 9.96 -29.57
C SER A 43 -2.59 9.73 -29.47
N ALA A 44 -3.13 8.73 -30.19
CA ALA A 44 -4.52 8.33 -30.08
C ALA A 44 -4.85 7.79 -28.68
N ALA A 45 -3.95 7.05 -28.05
CA ALA A 45 -4.14 6.56 -26.67
C ALA A 45 -4.25 7.72 -25.65
N LEU A 46 -3.42 8.77 -25.77
CA LEU A 46 -3.55 9.97 -24.94
C LEU A 46 -4.89 10.68 -25.19
N GLY A 47 -5.30 10.79 -26.46
CA GLY A 47 -6.59 11.35 -26.83
C GLY A 47 -7.78 10.55 -26.28
N ALA A 48 -7.69 9.22 -26.26
CA ALA A 48 -8.73 8.35 -25.71
C ALA A 48 -8.86 8.52 -24.19
N LEU A 49 -7.74 8.60 -23.46
CA LEU A 49 -7.74 8.89 -22.03
C LEU A 49 -8.39 10.26 -21.75
N ALA A 50 -8.02 11.30 -22.50
CA ALA A 50 -8.62 12.62 -22.37
C ALA A 50 -10.12 12.61 -22.73
N GLY A 51 -10.52 11.86 -23.75
CA GLY A 51 -11.91 11.68 -24.17
C GLY A 51 -12.78 11.07 -23.07
N ALA A 52 -12.26 10.09 -22.33
CA ALA A 52 -12.94 9.49 -21.17
C ALA A 52 -13.20 10.50 -20.04
N LEU A 53 -12.42 11.58 -19.98
CA LEU A 53 -12.54 12.64 -18.97
C LEU A 53 -13.41 13.82 -19.44
N SER A 54 -13.91 13.82 -20.67
CA SER A 54 -14.63 14.94 -21.28
C SER A 54 -15.84 15.45 -20.49
N GLY A 55 -16.55 14.54 -19.79
CA GLY A 55 -17.68 14.87 -18.92
C GLY A 55 -17.30 15.33 -17.51
N THR A 56 -16.00 15.48 -17.20
CA THR A 56 -15.49 15.80 -15.87
C THR A 56 -14.87 17.20 -15.81
N PRO A 57 -14.64 17.78 -14.62
CA PRO A 57 -13.90 19.03 -14.49
C PRO A 57 -12.48 19.00 -15.05
N LEU A 58 -11.89 17.80 -15.25
CA LEU A 58 -10.57 17.64 -15.85
C LEU A 58 -10.58 17.62 -17.38
N GLY A 59 -11.75 17.47 -18.02
CA GLY A 59 -11.86 17.17 -19.44
C GLY A 59 -11.16 18.17 -20.36
N ALA A 60 -11.40 19.46 -20.17
CA ALA A 60 -10.77 20.51 -20.99
C ALA A 60 -9.24 20.51 -20.85
N ARG A 61 -8.72 20.39 -19.62
CA ARG A 61 -7.27 20.37 -19.36
C ARG A 61 -6.60 19.11 -19.89
N ALA A 62 -7.25 17.95 -19.73
CA ALA A 62 -6.74 16.68 -20.25
C ALA A 62 -6.71 16.68 -21.78
N ALA A 63 -7.74 17.23 -22.44
CA ALA A 63 -7.79 17.35 -23.89
C ALA A 63 -6.69 18.28 -24.43
N GLU A 64 -6.52 19.46 -23.82
CA GLU A 64 -5.44 20.38 -24.17
C GLU A 64 -4.07 19.72 -24.00
N ALA A 65 -3.83 19.07 -22.85
CA ALA A 65 -2.58 18.39 -22.58
C ALA A 65 -2.27 17.28 -23.59
N ALA A 66 -3.27 16.44 -23.93
CA ALA A 66 -3.11 15.38 -24.93
C ALA A 66 -2.79 15.95 -26.32
N GLU A 67 -3.47 17.01 -26.75
CA GLU A 67 -3.21 17.69 -28.03
C GLU A 67 -1.80 18.29 -28.07
N LYS A 68 -1.41 19.03 -27.03
CA LYS A 68 -0.09 19.68 -26.97
C LYS A 68 1.05 18.68 -26.94
N VAL A 69 0.91 17.61 -26.15
CA VAL A 69 1.91 16.55 -26.07
C VAL A 69 2.01 15.80 -27.40
N ALA A 70 0.88 15.49 -28.05
CA ALA A 70 0.87 14.89 -29.38
C ALA A 70 1.53 15.78 -30.45
N ALA A 71 1.43 17.11 -30.29
CA ALA A 71 2.11 18.09 -31.14
C ALA A 71 3.59 18.34 -30.76
N GLY A 72 4.14 17.61 -29.77
CA GLY A 72 5.52 17.73 -29.31
C GLY A 72 5.78 18.87 -28.31
N SER A 73 4.73 19.51 -27.79
CA SER A 73 4.82 20.55 -26.76
C SER A 73 4.53 19.96 -25.37
N ILE A 74 5.59 19.63 -24.65
CA ILE A 74 5.51 18.97 -23.35
C ILE A 74 5.89 19.98 -22.27
N ALA A 75 4.89 20.52 -21.57
CA ALA A 75 5.06 21.43 -20.46
C ALA A 75 4.64 20.74 -19.15
N ASP A 76 5.13 21.24 -18.02
CA ASP A 76 4.82 20.70 -16.69
C ASP A 76 3.31 20.56 -16.47
N ASP A 77 2.53 21.60 -16.81
CA ASP A 77 1.07 21.60 -16.66
C ASP A 77 0.39 20.50 -17.51
N HIS A 78 0.94 20.19 -18.68
CA HIS A 78 0.40 19.11 -19.53
C HIS A 78 0.64 17.74 -18.87
N LEU A 79 1.85 17.51 -18.34
CA LEU A 79 2.17 16.25 -17.66
C LEU A 79 1.37 16.08 -16.37
N VAL A 80 1.16 17.16 -15.61
CA VAL A 80 0.30 17.15 -14.41
C VAL A 80 -1.15 16.83 -14.79
N ALA A 81 -1.69 17.44 -15.84
CA ALA A 81 -3.05 17.16 -16.29
C ALA A 81 -3.23 15.69 -16.73
N LEU A 82 -2.25 15.14 -17.47
CA LEU A 82 -2.26 13.74 -17.90
C LEU A 82 -2.11 12.77 -16.72
N ALA A 83 -1.17 13.02 -15.80
CA ALA A 83 -1.00 12.22 -14.59
C ALA A 83 -2.26 12.25 -13.70
N GLY A 84 -2.87 13.43 -13.55
CA GLY A 84 -4.13 13.62 -12.83
C GLY A 84 -5.30 12.90 -13.49
N GLY A 85 -5.39 12.95 -14.83
CA GLY A 85 -6.38 12.23 -15.61
C GLY A 85 -6.27 10.70 -15.45
N ARG A 86 -5.06 10.16 -15.59
CA ARG A 86 -4.76 8.74 -15.33
C ARG A 86 -5.14 8.35 -13.90
N THR A 87 -4.76 9.18 -12.92
CA THR A 87 -5.09 8.96 -11.50
C THR A 87 -6.60 8.94 -11.28
N ALA A 88 -7.35 9.85 -11.91
CA ALA A 88 -8.80 9.92 -11.80
C ALA A 88 -9.50 8.68 -12.40
N VAL A 89 -9.03 8.18 -13.55
CA VAL A 89 -9.57 6.95 -14.15
C VAL A 89 -9.34 5.74 -13.24
N LEU A 90 -8.13 5.59 -12.69
CA LEU A 90 -7.84 4.53 -11.72
C LEU A 90 -8.63 4.70 -10.41
N GLY A 91 -8.89 5.94 -10.00
CA GLY A 91 -9.79 6.25 -8.89
C GLY A 91 -11.22 5.79 -9.15
N ALA A 92 -11.72 5.96 -10.37
CA ALA A 92 -13.03 5.44 -10.75
C ALA A 92 -13.08 3.90 -10.76
N VAL A 93 -12.03 3.23 -11.25
CA VAL A 93 -11.90 1.76 -11.16
C VAL A 93 -11.90 1.31 -9.70
N HIS A 94 -11.10 1.96 -8.86
CA HIS A 94 -11.07 1.69 -7.43
C HIS A 94 -12.47 1.81 -6.80
N ASP A 95 -13.19 2.89 -7.08
CA ASP A 95 -14.52 3.13 -6.47
C ASP A 95 -15.55 2.09 -6.95
N ALA A 96 -15.50 1.67 -8.21
CA ALA A 96 -16.35 0.61 -8.74
C ALA A 96 -16.08 -0.74 -8.06
N LEU A 97 -14.79 -1.12 -7.94
CA LEU A 97 -14.36 -2.34 -7.26
C LEU A 97 -14.74 -2.33 -5.78
N LEU A 98 -14.48 -1.22 -5.09
CA LEU A 98 -14.75 -1.07 -3.67
C LEU A 98 -16.24 -1.08 -3.37
N THR A 99 -17.08 -0.49 -4.24
CA THR A 99 -18.54 -0.56 -4.12
C THR A 99 -19.04 -2.00 -4.22
N GLY A 100 -18.53 -2.77 -5.19
CA GLY A 100 -18.86 -4.19 -5.34
C GLY A 100 -18.42 -5.00 -4.11
N LEU A 101 -17.22 -4.71 -3.58
CA LEU A 101 -16.70 -5.35 -2.39
C LEU A 101 -17.51 -5.03 -1.13
N ASP A 102 -17.85 -3.76 -0.91
CA ASP A 102 -18.65 -3.34 0.23
C ASP A 102 -20.04 -4.01 0.19
N ALA A 103 -20.65 -4.11 -1.00
CA ALA A 103 -21.91 -4.84 -1.18
C ALA A 103 -21.77 -6.34 -0.87
N ALA A 104 -20.70 -6.99 -1.35
CA ALA A 104 -20.44 -8.41 -1.10
C ALA A 104 -20.19 -8.71 0.39
N LEU A 105 -19.53 -7.80 1.10
CA LEU A 105 -19.21 -7.94 2.52
C LEU A 105 -20.30 -7.38 3.46
N GLY A 106 -21.31 -6.69 2.93
CA GLY A 106 -22.30 -5.96 3.73
C GLY A 106 -21.70 -4.80 4.54
N ARG A 107 -20.60 -4.22 4.04
CA ARG A 107 -19.77 -3.25 4.75
C ARG A 107 -20.32 -1.83 4.53
N THR A 108 -20.38 -1.08 5.63
CA THR A 108 -20.67 0.36 5.57
C THR A 108 -19.37 1.14 5.59
N ARG A 109 -19.28 2.20 4.78
CA ARG A 109 -18.11 3.06 4.67
C ARG A 109 -18.43 4.50 5.00
N ALA A 110 -17.54 5.16 5.71
CA ALA A 110 -17.64 6.59 5.96
C ALA A 110 -17.52 7.38 4.66
N GLU A 111 -18.28 8.47 4.54
CA GLU A 111 -18.18 9.37 3.41
C GLU A 111 -16.91 10.22 3.50
N TRP A 112 -16.26 10.45 2.37
CA TRP A 112 -15.14 11.39 2.31
C TRP A 112 -15.66 12.83 2.28
N ALA A 113 -15.28 13.62 3.27
CA ALA A 113 -15.54 15.06 3.28
C ALA A 113 -14.22 15.82 3.03
N PRO A 114 -14.16 16.75 2.07
CA PRO A 114 -12.98 17.60 1.90
C PRO A 114 -12.85 18.50 3.13
N GLN A 115 -11.72 18.41 3.82
CA GLN A 115 -11.45 19.31 4.94
C GLN A 115 -11.00 20.68 4.44
N ALA A 116 -11.55 21.74 5.04
CA ALA A 116 -11.14 23.11 4.78
C ALA A 116 -9.84 23.42 5.54
N GLY A 117 -8.75 23.55 4.81
CA GLY A 117 -7.46 23.95 5.36
C GLY A 117 -6.51 24.37 4.24
N GLU A 118 -5.79 25.47 4.42
CA GLU A 118 -4.68 25.80 3.53
C GLU A 118 -3.49 24.91 3.88
N ALA A 119 -3.21 23.91 3.04
CA ALA A 119 -1.97 23.18 3.17
C ALA A 119 -0.80 24.16 2.99
N PRO A 120 0.20 24.14 3.87
CA PRO A 120 1.33 25.04 3.76
C PRO A 120 2.19 24.67 2.54
N ALA A 121 2.70 25.70 1.85
CA ALA A 121 3.60 25.53 0.72
C ALA A 121 5.05 25.45 1.22
N TYR A 122 5.41 24.34 1.87
CA TYR A 122 6.79 24.07 2.27
C TYR A 122 7.55 23.31 1.18
N GLY A 123 8.83 23.66 0.98
CA GLY A 123 9.74 22.91 0.12
C GLY A 123 9.44 22.98 -1.37
N GLU A 124 8.81 24.05 -1.86
CA GLU A 124 8.45 24.20 -3.28
C GLU A 124 9.67 24.05 -4.22
N ASN A 125 10.83 24.55 -3.82
CA ASN A 125 12.07 24.37 -4.57
C ASN A 125 12.47 22.88 -4.71
N LEU A 126 12.26 22.07 -3.67
CA LEU A 126 12.53 20.64 -3.71
C LEU A 126 11.49 19.91 -4.55
N LEU A 127 10.21 20.27 -4.39
CA LEU A 127 9.11 19.72 -5.19
C LEU A 127 9.25 20.05 -6.69
N ALA A 128 9.75 21.23 -7.03
CA ALA A 128 10.11 21.59 -8.40
C ALA A 128 11.21 20.69 -8.96
N GLY A 129 12.22 20.34 -8.15
CA GLY A 129 13.24 19.35 -8.51
C GLY A 129 12.64 17.97 -8.80
N CYS A 130 11.68 17.51 -7.98
CA CYS A 130 10.95 16.27 -8.24
C CYS A 130 10.24 16.30 -9.60
N ARG A 131 9.48 17.38 -9.85
CA ARG A 131 8.72 17.54 -11.10
C ARG A 131 9.64 17.57 -12.31
N SER A 132 10.78 18.26 -12.22
CA SER A 132 11.78 18.28 -13.29
C SER A 132 12.31 16.86 -13.60
N TRP A 133 12.68 16.07 -12.58
CA TRP A 133 13.14 14.70 -12.82
C TRP A 133 12.04 13.79 -13.42
N LEU A 134 10.80 13.90 -12.90
CA LEU A 134 9.66 13.17 -13.43
C LEU A 134 9.30 13.60 -14.86
N HIS A 135 9.49 14.87 -15.20
CA HIS A 135 9.33 15.39 -16.55
C HIS A 135 10.36 14.75 -17.49
N GLU A 136 11.64 14.75 -17.14
CA GLU A 136 12.68 14.12 -17.94
C GLU A 136 12.44 12.62 -18.16
N LEU A 137 11.95 11.91 -17.13
CA LEU A 137 11.51 10.52 -17.26
C LEU A 137 10.37 10.36 -18.28
N ALA A 138 9.39 11.25 -18.28
CA ALA A 138 8.24 11.18 -19.19
C ALA A 138 8.61 11.52 -20.65
N ILE A 139 9.49 12.49 -20.85
CA ILE A 139 10.05 12.83 -22.17
C ILE A 139 10.84 11.64 -22.73
N THR A 140 11.75 11.10 -21.92
CA THR A 140 12.70 10.05 -22.30
C THR A 140 11.99 8.70 -22.52
N GLY A 141 10.98 8.42 -21.70
CA GLY A 141 10.30 7.14 -21.61
C GLY A 141 11.16 6.04 -20.97
N TRP A 142 10.51 5.01 -20.44
CA TRP A 142 11.20 3.91 -19.74
C TRP A 142 12.34 3.32 -20.56
N ARG A 143 12.11 3.05 -21.85
CA ARG A 143 13.14 2.46 -22.74
C ARG A 143 14.35 3.36 -22.95
N GLY A 144 14.24 4.67 -22.71
CA GLY A 144 15.36 5.60 -22.82
C GLY A 144 16.12 5.84 -21.50
N VAL A 145 15.67 5.27 -20.37
CA VAL A 145 16.29 5.50 -19.07
C VAL A 145 17.63 4.76 -18.96
N ASP A 146 18.68 5.52 -18.64
CA ASP A 146 20.04 5.06 -18.41
C ASP A 146 20.53 5.36 -16.98
N HIS A 147 21.79 5.01 -16.70
CA HIS A 147 22.39 5.22 -15.38
C HIS A 147 22.49 6.70 -14.99
N ASP A 148 22.72 7.60 -15.94
CA ASP A 148 22.93 9.02 -15.66
C ASP A 148 21.60 9.70 -15.28
N LEU A 149 20.52 9.40 -16.01
CA LEU A 149 19.18 9.91 -15.70
C LEU A 149 18.68 9.41 -14.33
N VAL A 150 18.98 8.16 -13.97
CA VAL A 150 18.64 7.64 -12.64
C VAL A 150 19.51 8.26 -11.55
N ALA A 151 20.81 8.42 -11.78
CA ALA A 151 21.73 9.01 -10.81
C ALA A 151 21.39 10.47 -10.49
N ALA A 152 20.83 11.23 -11.44
CA ALA A 152 20.41 12.62 -11.26
C ALA A 152 19.37 12.82 -10.14
N SER A 153 18.62 11.78 -9.76
CA SER A 153 17.62 11.84 -8.68
C SER A 153 18.21 11.92 -7.27
N GLY A 154 19.46 11.46 -7.06
CA GLY A 154 19.99 11.17 -5.72
C GLY A 154 20.01 12.37 -4.77
N GLN A 155 20.59 13.48 -5.18
CA GLN A 155 20.69 14.69 -4.33
C GLN A 155 19.31 15.27 -3.97
N MET A 156 18.36 15.19 -4.90
CA MET A 156 16.98 15.64 -4.67
C MET A 156 16.28 14.74 -3.66
N ILE A 157 16.42 13.41 -3.78
CA ILE A 157 15.86 12.44 -2.84
C ILE A 157 16.46 12.64 -1.43
N ASP A 158 17.78 12.80 -1.32
CA ASP A 158 18.44 13.06 -0.04
C ASP A 158 17.91 14.33 0.63
N ALA A 159 17.73 15.41 -0.14
CA ALA A 159 17.18 16.67 0.35
C ALA A 159 15.71 16.54 0.80
N LEU A 160 14.88 15.75 0.09
CA LEU A 160 13.50 15.48 0.52
C LEU A 160 13.45 14.63 1.80
N LEU A 161 14.31 13.62 1.93
CA LEU A 161 14.35 12.74 3.12
C LEU A 161 14.73 13.52 4.39
N ALA A 162 15.56 14.54 4.23
CA ALA A 162 15.96 15.45 5.32
C ALA A 162 14.78 16.28 5.87
N GLU A 163 13.75 16.54 5.05
CA GLU A 163 12.55 17.29 5.45
C GLU A 163 11.41 16.33 5.85
N PRO A 164 11.03 16.24 7.15
CA PRO A 164 10.00 15.33 7.61
C PRO A 164 8.66 15.42 6.85
N ALA A 165 8.23 16.63 6.47
CA ALA A 165 6.99 16.85 5.74
C ALA A 165 7.01 16.26 4.31
N LEU A 166 8.20 16.07 3.73
CA LEU A 166 8.40 15.61 2.36
C LEU A 166 8.82 14.13 2.26
N ARG A 167 8.87 13.40 3.38
CA ARG A 167 9.27 11.98 3.37
C ARG A 167 8.34 11.08 2.56
N ARG A 168 7.05 11.42 2.47
CA ARG A 168 6.09 10.63 1.67
C ARG A 168 6.46 10.63 0.17
N PRO A 169 6.59 11.79 -0.51
CA PRO A 169 7.12 11.80 -1.87
C PRO A 169 8.56 11.26 -1.94
N ALA A 170 9.42 11.54 -0.95
CA ALA A 170 10.80 11.06 -0.96
C ALA A 170 10.92 9.54 -1.07
N VAL A 171 10.21 8.79 -0.21
CA VAL A 171 10.26 7.32 -0.18
C VAL A 171 9.67 6.72 -1.47
N LEU A 172 8.64 7.35 -2.04
CA LEU A 172 8.09 6.91 -3.33
C LEU A 172 9.12 7.07 -4.46
N LEU A 173 9.76 8.24 -4.53
CA LEU A 173 10.75 8.54 -5.57
C LEU A 173 12.04 7.74 -5.40
N ASP A 174 12.46 7.50 -4.15
CA ASP A 174 13.56 6.57 -3.83
C ASP A 174 13.26 5.16 -4.33
N GLY A 175 12.04 4.66 -4.08
CA GLY A 175 11.60 3.36 -4.60
C GLY A 175 11.60 3.32 -6.14
N LEU A 176 11.10 4.37 -6.81
CA LEU A 176 11.10 4.43 -8.27
C LEU A 176 12.53 4.44 -8.81
N ALA A 177 13.40 5.27 -8.24
CA ALA A 177 14.79 5.36 -8.62
C ALA A 177 15.54 4.04 -8.38
N ALA A 178 15.25 3.34 -7.28
CA ALA A 178 15.83 2.04 -6.96
C ALA A 178 15.43 0.97 -8.00
N GLU A 179 14.15 0.89 -8.37
CA GLU A 179 13.70 -0.04 -9.40
C GLU A 179 14.28 0.26 -10.76
N LEU A 180 14.31 1.53 -11.17
CA LEU A 180 14.94 1.93 -12.43
C LEU A 180 16.44 1.58 -12.41
N ARG A 181 17.16 1.88 -11.32
CA ARG A 181 18.59 1.58 -11.18
C ARG A 181 18.89 0.10 -11.29
N ALA A 182 18.09 -0.75 -10.65
CA ALA A 182 18.24 -2.20 -10.68
C ALA A 182 18.04 -2.80 -12.09
N ASN A 183 17.37 -2.06 -12.97
CA ASN A 183 17.04 -2.48 -14.32
C ASN A 183 17.74 -1.67 -15.42
N CYS A 184 18.68 -0.78 -15.07
CA CYS A 184 19.41 0.02 -16.05
C CYS A 184 20.52 -0.78 -16.76
N PRO A 185 20.75 -0.54 -18.07
CA PRO A 185 19.95 0.30 -18.95
C PRO A 185 18.60 -0.34 -19.27
N VAL A 186 17.50 0.39 -19.08
CA VAL A 186 16.15 -0.16 -19.18
C VAL A 186 15.82 -0.63 -20.60
N ALA A 187 16.49 -0.05 -21.60
CA ALA A 187 16.40 -0.45 -23.00
C ALA A 187 16.56 -1.97 -23.22
N THR A 188 17.42 -2.64 -22.43
CA THR A 188 17.76 -4.06 -22.62
C THR A 188 16.80 -5.03 -21.94
N MET A 189 15.78 -4.54 -21.22
CA MET A 189 14.80 -5.41 -20.58
C MET A 189 13.89 -6.10 -21.59
N ASP A 190 13.63 -7.38 -21.41
CA ASP A 190 12.64 -8.08 -22.24
C ASP A 190 11.22 -7.56 -21.97
N ARG A 191 10.85 -7.45 -20.68
CA ARG A 191 9.51 -7.01 -20.24
C ARG A 191 9.60 -5.86 -19.26
N LEU A 192 8.86 -4.78 -19.52
CA LEU A 192 8.76 -3.65 -18.61
C LEU A 192 7.61 -3.84 -17.62
N PRO A 193 7.78 -3.49 -16.33
CA PRO A 193 6.67 -3.36 -15.39
C PRO A 193 5.94 -2.02 -15.62
N ALA A 194 5.45 -1.79 -16.84
CA ALA A 194 4.98 -0.49 -17.32
C ALA A 194 3.88 0.13 -16.42
N ARG A 195 2.89 -0.68 -16.02
CA ARG A 195 1.83 -0.26 -15.09
C ARG A 195 2.40 0.25 -13.78
N ARG A 196 3.28 -0.54 -13.17
CA ARG A 196 3.86 -0.24 -11.87
C ARG A 196 4.65 1.07 -11.89
N TRP A 197 5.52 1.25 -12.87
CA TRP A 197 6.33 2.47 -12.98
C TRP A 197 5.48 3.69 -13.34
N ALA A 198 4.46 3.52 -14.18
CA ALA A 198 3.50 4.58 -14.47
C ALA A 198 2.66 4.97 -13.23
N ASP A 199 2.27 4.00 -12.38
CA ASP A 199 1.60 4.28 -11.10
C ASP A 199 2.49 5.11 -10.17
N MET A 200 3.77 4.74 -10.04
CA MET A 200 4.74 5.47 -9.21
C MET A 200 5.03 6.87 -9.77
N TRP A 201 5.17 6.99 -11.10
CA TRP A 201 5.38 8.26 -11.77
C TRP A 201 4.19 9.19 -11.61
N ALA A 202 2.97 8.73 -11.92
CA ALA A 202 1.76 9.53 -11.78
C ALA A 202 1.54 9.94 -10.32
N ARG A 203 1.76 9.02 -9.37
CA ARG A 203 1.68 9.32 -7.95
C ARG A 203 2.75 10.33 -7.51
N GLY A 204 3.96 10.22 -8.03
CA GLY A 204 5.04 11.17 -7.81
C GLY A 204 4.67 12.56 -8.32
N MET A 205 4.13 12.65 -9.53
CA MET A 205 3.66 13.91 -10.13
C MET A 205 2.58 14.58 -9.28
N MET A 206 1.63 13.79 -8.75
CA MET A 206 0.58 14.32 -7.87
C MET A 206 1.12 14.75 -6.52
N LEU A 207 2.00 13.97 -5.87
CA LEU A 207 2.60 14.32 -4.58
C LEU A 207 3.60 15.48 -4.69
N ALA A 208 4.14 15.74 -5.88
CA ALA A 208 5.04 16.86 -6.15
C ALA A 208 4.31 18.18 -6.42
N GLN A 209 2.98 18.21 -6.38
CA GLN A 209 2.23 19.47 -6.45
C GLN A 209 2.25 20.18 -5.10
N PRO A 210 2.36 21.53 -5.09
CA PRO A 210 2.11 22.28 -3.87
C PRO A 210 0.72 21.93 -3.35
N ARG A 211 0.59 21.74 -2.03
CA ARG A 211 -0.69 21.42 -1.36
C ARG A 211 -1.29 20.05 -1.74
N ALA A 212 -0.53 19.16 -2.38
CA ALA A 212 -0.99 17.82 -2.74
C ALA A 212 -1.44 16.98 -1.54
N LEU A 213 -0.81 17.20 -0.39
CA LEU A 213 -1.15 16.52 0.84
C LEU A 213 -2.06 17.44 1.66
N PRO A 214 -3.35 17.14 1.77
CA PRO A 214 -4.16 17.82 2.77
C PRO A 214 -3.54 17.52 4.13
N GLU A 215 -3.24 18.58 4.90
CA GLU A 215 -3.16 18.44 6.35
C GLU A 215 -4.57 18.16 6.83
N GLY A 216 -5.00 16.91 6.69
CA GLY A 216 -6.23 16.47 7.32
C GLY A 216 -6.04 16.63 8.82
N GLY A 217 -6.80 17.53 9.43
CA GLY A 217 -7.02 17.58 10.86
C GLY A 217 -7.38 16.16 11.30
N ALA A 218 -6.52 15.60 12.14
CA ALA A 218 -6.78 14.31 12.75
C ALA A 218 -7.58 14.59 14.02
N ASP A 219 -8.83 14.13 14.05
CA ASP A 219 -9.58 14.11 15.29
C ASP A 219 -8.88 13.18 16.28
N THR A 220 -8.86 13.56 17.54
CA THR A 220 -8.31 12.70 18.59
C THR A 220 -9.35 11.69 19.03
N VAL A 221 -8.97 10.42 19.16
CA VAL A 221 -9.85 9.34 19.61
C VAL A 221 -9.25 8.58 20.79
N SER A 222 -10.10 8.21 21.73
CA SER A 222 -9.79 7.32 22.85
C SER A 222 -10.65 6.06 22.74
N GLY A 223 -10.12 4.91 23.13
CA GLY A 223 -10.79 3.64 22.97
C GLY A 223 -9.89 2.43 23.09
N ARG A 224 -10.47 1.27 22.81
CA ARG A 224 -9.77 -0.01 22.77
C ARG A 224 -9.52 -0.41 21.33
N VAL A 225 -8.26 -0.69 20.99
CA VAL A 225 -7.87 -1.20 19.68
C VAL A 225 -7.56 -2.68 19.78
N THR A 226 -8.22 -3.49 18.95
CA THR A 226 -7.86 -4.90 18.72
C THR A 226 -7.19 -5.03 17.36
N VAL A 227 -5.93 -5.47 17.34
CA VAL A 227 -5.20 -5.71 16.09
C VAL A 227 -5.61 -7.06 15.50
N LEU A 228 -6.07 -7.05 14.24
CA LEU A 228 -6.45 -8.26 13.51
C LEU A 228 -5.25 -8.95 12.88
N GLY A 229 -4.28 -8.17 12.42
CA GLY A 229 -3.06 -8.67 11.80
C GLY A 229 -2.17 -7.53 11.32
N VAL A 230 -1.00 -7.89 10.81
CA VAL A 230 0.02 -6.93 10.34
C VAL A 230 0.65 -7.44 9.05
N GLU A 231 0.92 -6.52 8.14
CA GLU A 231 1.78 -6.77 6.99
C GLU A 231 3.07 -5.93 7.11
N LEU A 232 4.15 -6.44 6.53
CA LEU A 232 5.44 -5.78 6.49
C LEU A 232 5.77 -5.39 5.05
N HIS A 233 5.96 -4.10 4.82
CA HIS A 233 6.45 -3.55 3.56
C HIS A 233 7.94 -3.28 3.70
N GLU A 234 8.74 -3.94 2.87
CA GLU A 234 10.19 -3.84 2.90
C GLU A 234 10.73 -3.25 1.60
N HIS A 235 11.56 -2.22 1.74
CA HIS A 235 12.39 -1.65 0.69
C HIS A 235 13.87 -1.74 1.11
N GLY A 236 14.81 -1.49 0.19
CA GLY A 236 16.24 -1.47 0.54
C GLY A 236 16.60 -0.40 1.57
N THR A 237 15.84 0.70 1.61
CA THR A 237 16.12 1.88 2.44
C THR A 237 15.07 2.15 3.53
N ALA A 238 13.94 1.43 3.51
CA ALA A 238 12.85 1.65 4.45
C ALA A 238 12.12 0.35 4.78
N VAL A 239 11.52 0.29 5.96
CA VAL A 239 10.55 -0.74 6.35
C VAL A 239 9.32 -0.09 6.97
N GLN A 240 8.15 -0.68 6.75
CA GLN A 240 6.92 -0.32 7.41
C GLN A 240 6.20 -1.57 7.92
N ALA A 241 5.76 -1.54 9.17
CA ALA A 241 4.69 -2.41 9.65
C ALA A 241 3.36 -1.68 9.54
N GLN A 242 2.41 -2.27 8.83
CA GLN A 242 1.04 -1.79 8.73
C GLN A 242 0.11 -2.80 9.39
N ALA A 243 -0.36 -2.46 10.58
CA ALA A 243 -1.34 -3.25 11.32
C ALA A 243 -2.76 -2.80 10.95
N HIS A 244 -3.65 -3.77 10.85
CA HIS A 244 -5.08 -3.57 10.57
C HIS A 244 -5.85 -3.96 11.81
N GLY A 245 -6.76 -3.11 12.27
CA GLY A 245 -7.41 -3.29 13.57
C GLY A 245 -8.84 -2.76 13.64
N LEU A 246 -9.48 -3.08 14.75
CA LEU A 246 -10.81 -2.63 15.15
C LEU A 246 -10.65 -1.66 16.32
N LEU A 247 -11.20 -0.47 16.20
CA LEU A 247 -11.27 0.54 17.25
C LEU A 247 -12.68 0.59 17.84
N GLU A 248 -12.77 0.33 19.14
CA GLU A 248 -13.97 0.50 19.96
C GLU A 248 -13.85 1.84 20.74
N PRO A 249 -14.54 2.92 20.34
CA PRO A 249 -14.38 4.23 20.97
C PRO A 249 -14.95 4.26 22.40
N THR A 250 -14.25 4.90 23.34
CA THR A 250 -14.72 5.05 24.74
C THR A 250 -16.01 5.88 24.83
N GLY A 251 -16.22 6.83 23.92
CA GLY A 251 -17.42 7.66 23.85
C GLY A 251 -18.68 6.93 23.33
N GLY A 252 -18.58 5.63 23.05
CA GLY A 252 -19.61 4.89 22.33
C GLY A 252 -19.60 5.17 20.82
N GLY A 253 -20.50 4.52 20.10
CA GLY A 253 -20.58 4.58 18.63
C GLY A 253 -20.14 3.26 17.97
N PRO A 254 -20.16 3.21 16.62
CA PRO A 254 -19.80 2.01 15.89
C PRO A 254 -18.30 1.70 16.04
N VAL A 255 -17.97 0.41 16.07
CA VAL A 255 -16.59 -0.06 15.89
C VAL A 255 -16.08 0.43 14.55
N ARG A 256 -14.84 0.90 14.49
CA ARG A 256 -14.23 1.44 13.27
C ARG A 256 -13.08 0.57 12.82
N LEU A 257 -12.94 0.38 11.51
CA LEU A 257 -11.70 -0.17 10.95
C LEU A 257 -10.62 0.91 10.97
N VAL A 258 -9.45 0.56 11.48
CA VAL A 258 -8.29 1.44 11.56
C VAL A 258 -7.04 0.76 11.02
N ARG A 259 -6.13 1.58 10.48
CA ARG A 259 -4.79 1.17 10.08
C ARG A 259 -3.77 1.88 10.96
N ILE A 260 -2.76 1.14 11.39
CA ILE A 260 -1.65 1.66 12.19
C ILE A 260 -0.38 1.40 11.40
N SER A 261 0.31 2.47 10.98
CA SER A 261 1.56 2.36 10.23
C SER A 261 2.72 2.94 11.01
N VAL A 262 3.73 2.12 11.28
CA VAL A 262 5.02 2.55 11.85
C VAL A 262 6.14 2.20 10.88
N SER A 263 7.05 3.14 10.68
CA SER A 263 8.12 3.01 9.67
C SER A 263 9.47 3.39 10.24
N ALA A 264 10.52 2.78 9.68
CA ALA A 264 11.90 3.09 10.02
C ALA A 264 12.77 3.08 8.76
N ALA A 265 13.83 3.89 8.79
CA ALA A 265 14.92 3.76 7.82
C ALA A 265 15.60 2.40 8.00
N LYS A 266 16.04 1.83 6.89
CA LYS A 266 16.60 0.49 6.78
C LYS A 266 17.83 0.54 5.87
N VAL A 267 18.71 -0.44 6.03
CA VAL A 267 19.71 -0.78 5.01
C VAL A 267 19.39 -2.17 4.48
N ASP A 268 19.72 -2.42 3.22
CA ASP A 268 19.33 -3.62 2.47
C ASP A 268 19.78 -4.94 3.12
N THR A 269 20.89 -4.92 3.87
CA THR A 269 21.41 -6.10 4.58
C THR A 269 20.59 -6.52 5.80
N ILE A 270 19.68 -5.68 6.31
CA ILE A 270 18.80 -6.05 7.42
C ILE A 270 17.61 -6.78 6.81
N LEU A 271 17.51 -8.10 7.01
CA LEU A 271 16.46 -8.92 6.40
C LEU A 271 15.82 -9.83 7.45
N GLY A 272 14.66 -10.39 7.12
CA GLY A 272 13.98 -11.37 7.95
C GLY A 272 13.65 -10.81 9.35
N PRO A 273 13.66 -11.63 10.41
CA PRO A 273 13.21 -11.21 11.75
C PRO A 273 13.92 -9.97 12.32
N ALA A 274 15.14 -9.67 11.87
CA ALA A 274 15.90 -8.50 12.31
C ALA A 274 15.19 -7.17 12.00
N VAL A 275 14.29 -7.12 11.02
CA VAL A 275 13.57 -5.89 10.65
C VAL A 275 12.70 -5.35 11.79
N TRP A 276 12.15 -6.21 12.64
CA TRP A 276 11.34 -5.80 13.79
C TRP A 276 12.13 -4.93 14.78
N ARG A 277 13.45 -5.15 14.90
CA ARG A 277 14.32 -4.34 15.78
C ARG A 277 14.44 -2.88 15.35
N LEU A 278 14.22 -2.59 14.06
CA LEU A 278 14.17 -1.22 13.55
C LEU A 278 12.95 -0.45 14.11
N LEU A 279 11.88 -1.17 14.44
CA LEU A 279 10.62 -0.63 14.95
C LEU A 279 10.56 -0.60 16.49
N GLY A 280 11.67 -0.88 17.18
CA GLY A 280 11.74 -0.95 18.65
C GLY A 280 11.38 0.34 19.40
N GLY A 281 11.16 1.45 18.70
CA GLY A 281 10.60 2.68 19.27
C GLY A 281 9.10 2.60 19.58
N CYS A 282 8.42 1.50 19.24
CA CYS A 282 6.99 1.29 19.48
C CYS A 282 6.69 0.03 20.34
N PRO A 283 7.25 -0.10 21.56
CA PRO A 283 7.16 -1.33 22.35
C PRO A 283 5.75 -1.81 22.69
N VAL A 284 4.78 -0.91 22.92
CA VAL A 284 3.37 -1.24 23.17
C VAL A 284 2.73 -1.87 21.93
N LEU A 285 2.97 -1.31 20.74
CA LEU A 285 2.47 -1.89 19.49
C LEU A 285 3.10 -3.26 19.24
N LEU A 286 4.42 -3.38 19.36
CA LEU A 286 5.13 -4.65 19.14
C LEU A 286 4.70 -5.72 20.16
N GLY A 287 4.48 -5.33 21.41
CA GLY A 287 3.94 -6.22 22.44
C GLY A 287 2.51 -6.65 22.18
N ALA A 288 1.65 -5.75 21.69
CA ALA A 288 0.29 -6.07 21.29
C ALA A 288 0.25 -7.06 20.13
N LEU A 289 1.12 -6.88 19.12
CA LEU A 289 1.28 -7.79 17.99
C LEU A 289 1.76 -9.18 18.42
N ALA A 290 2.87 -9.25 19.18
CA ALA A 290 3.48 -10.52 19.56
C ALA A 290 2.66 -11.29 20.62
N GLY A 291 1.97 -10.57 21.50
CA GLY A 291 1.22 -11.15 22.61
C GLY A 291 -0.29 -11.24 22.38
N HIS A 292 -0.80 -10.78 21.24
CA HIS A 292 -2.24 -10.65 20.96
C HIS A 292 -2.98 -9.91 22.09
N HIS A 293 -2.49 -8.72 22.44
CA HIS A 293 -3.17 -7.85 23.41
C HIS A 293 -3.94 -6.77 22.68
N ALA A 294 -5.07 -6.37 23.26
CA ALA A 294 -5.66 -5.09 22.91
C ALA A 294 -4.72 -3.95 23.33
N VAL A 295 -4.93 -2.78 22.77
CA VAL A 295 -4.26 -1.54 23.15
C VAL A 295 -5.31 -0.55 23.60
N GLU A 296 -5.15 0.00 24.79
CA GLU A 296 -5.94 1.15 25.24
C GLU A 296 -5.25 2.42 24.73
N ILE A 297 -5.99 3.24 23.99
CA ILE A 297 -5.49 4.50 23.44
C ILE A 297 -6.24 5.68 24.08
N ASP A 298 -5.51 6.78 24.30
CA ASP A 298 -6.09 8.01 24.84
C ASP A 298 -5.67 9.24 24.02
N GLY A 299 -6.62 9.86 23.33
CA GLY A 299 -6.38 11.05 22.52
C GLY A 299 -5.50 10.82 21.28
N MET A 300 -5.43 9.59 20.77
CA MET A 300 -4.62 9.25 19.59
C MET A 300 -5.18 9.93 18.34
N PRO A 301 -4.36 10.56 17.47
CA PRO A 301 -4.88 11.19 16.25
C PRO A 301 -5.36 10.13 15.25
N LEU A 302 -6.60 10.27 14.77
CA LEU A 302 -7.22 9.44 13.74
C LEU A 302 -7.56 10.30 12.53
N ARG A 303 -7.07 9.90 11.36
CA ARG A 303 -7.39 10.56 10.09
C ARG A 303 -8.68 9.98 9.50
N ASP A 304 -9.37 10.76 8.67
CA ASP A 304 -10.57 10.33 7.93
C ASP A 304 -10.32 9.08 7.04
N SER A 305 -9.06 8.88 6.63
CA SER A 305 -8.59 7.69 5.90
C SER A 305 -8.55 6.41 6.74
N GLY A 306 -8.89 6.48 8.03
CA GLY A 306 -8.78 5.39 9.01
C GLY A 306 -7.36 5.17 9.52
N ASP A 307 -6.41 6.03 9.14
CA ASP A 307 -5.03 5.93 9.62
C ASP A 307 -4.94 6.50 11.03
N LEU A 308 -4.73 5.61 12.00
CA LEU A 308 -4.45 5.95 13.39
C LEU A 308 -2.96 6.29 13.50
N VAL A 309 -2.66 7.58 13.68
CA VAL A 309 -1.29 8.10 13.73
C VAL A 309 -0.67 7.68 15.06
N TRP A 310 0.13 6.62 15.01
CA TRP A 310 0.68 6.01 16.21
C TRP A 310 1.58 6.98 17.00
N ARG A 311 1.23 7.16 18.27
CA ARG A 311 2.02 7.86 19.28
C ARG A 311 2.14 6.97 20.50
N GLU A 312 3.34 6.47 20.72
CA GLU A 312 3.63 5.47 21.73
C GLU A 312 3.22 5.90 23.15
N ASP A 313 3.37 7.18 23.47
CA ASP A 313 3.03 7.80 24.75
C ASP A 313 1.51 7.86 25.02
N LEU A 314 0.69 7.70 23.98
CA LEU A 314 -0.77 7.70 24.05
C LEU A 314 -1.38 6.28 24.05
N ALA A 315 -0.54 5.25 24.12
CA ALA A 315 -0.94 3.84 24.07
C ALA A 315 -0.53 3.10 25.35
N ARG A 316 -1.39 2.17 25.80
CA ARG A 316 -1.10 1.27 26.93
C ARG A 316 -1.49 -0.16 26.58
N PRO A 317 -0.74 -1.17 27.07
CA PRO A 317 -1.14 -2.56 26.93
C PRO A 317 -2.51 -2.79 27.57
N GLY A 318 -3.44 -3.37 26.81
CA GLY A 318 -4.74 -3.80 27.27
C GLY A 318 -4.75 -5.28 27.65
N THR A 319 -5.95 -5.86 27.70
CA THR A 319 -6.12 -7.29 28.01
C THR A 319 -5.78 -8.18 26.81
N PRO A 320 -5.37 -9.45 27.03
CA PRO A 320 -5.28 -10.45 25.98
C PRO A 320 -6.59 -10.57 25.20
N VAL A 321 -6.48 -10.73 23.88
CA VAL A 321 -7.63 -10.84 22.97
C VAL A 321 -7.32 -11.85 21.88
N ASP A 322 -8.31 -12.67 21.50
CA ASP A 322 -8.23 -13.51 20.31
C ASP A 322 -8.66 -12.69 19.07
N PRO A 323 -7.75 -12.40 18.12
CA PRO A 323 -8.09 -11.62 16.94
C PRO A 323 -9.17 -12.28 16.07
N PHE A 324 -9.23 -13.61 16.01
CA PHE A 324 -10.25 -14.33 15.24
C PHE A 324 -11.62 -14.20 15.91
N ALA A 325 -11.68 -14.28 17.23
CA ALA A 325 -12.92 -14.05 17.97
C ALA A 325 -13.41 -12.61 17.80
N ALA A 326 -12.51 -11.62 17.92
CA ALA A 326 -12.85 -10.21 17.71
C ALA A 326 -13.35 -9.93 16.28
N ALA A 327 -12.69 -10.47 15.27
CA ALA A 327 -13.13 -10.35 13.88
C ALA A 327 -14.53 -10.94 13.67
N ARG A 328 -14.79 -12.14 14.19
CA ARG A 328 -16.09 -12.80 14.03
C ARG A 328 -17.24 -12.01 14.63
N VAL A 329 -16.99 -11.26 15.70
CA VAL A 329 -18.02 -10.44 16.36
C VAL A 329 -18.18 -9.07 15.68
N HIS A 330 -17.07 -8.40 15.37
CA HIS A 330 -17.11 -6.97 15.06
C HIS A 330 -16.82 -6.63 13.60
N LEU A 331 -16.10 -7.47 12.85
CA LEU A 331 -15.57 -7.08 11.53
C LEU A 331 -16.66 -6.76 10.50
N ALA A 332 -17.74 -7.54 10.47
CA ALA A 332 -18.84 -7.33 9.53
C ALA A 332 -19.59 -6.01 9.80
N GLY A 333 -19.72 -5.62 11.07
CA GLY A 333 -20.42 -4.41 11.48
C GLY A 333 -19.53 -3.18 11.65
N ALA A 334 -18.22 -3.31 11.43
CA ALA A 334 -17.28 -2.22 11.60
C ALA A 334 -17.42 -1.20 10.47
N LEU A 335 -17.41 0.09 10.84
CA LEU A 335 -17.41 1.20 9.89
C LEU A 335 -16.04 1.27 9.20
N ALA A 336 -16.04 1.07 7.89
CA ALA A 336 -14.84 1.25 7.07
C ALA A 336 -14.53 2.74 6.87
N PRO A 337 -13.25 3.13 6.83
CA PRO A 337 -12.90 4.53 6.64
C PRO A 337 -13.18 5.00 5.21
N ALA A 338 -13.34 6.31 5.08
CA ALA A 338 -13.38 6.97 3.78
C ALA A 338 -12.04 6.81 3.05
N VAL A 339 -12.06 6.83 1.72
CA VAL A 339 -10.82 6.79 0.92
C VAL A 339 -10.53 8.18 0.33
N PRO A 340 -9.46 8.87 0.78
CA PRO A 340 -9.05 10.15 0.21
C PRO A 340 -8.82 10.04 -1.30
N PRO A 341 -9.10 11.07 -2.11
CA PRO A 341 -8.99 11.01 -3.56
C PRO A 341 -7.63 10.51 -4.09
N LEU A 342 -6.50 10.99 -3.55
CA LEU A 342 -5.17 10.53 -3.94
C LEU A 342 -4.84 9.09 -3.51
N ASP A 343 -5.70 8.49 -2.69
CA ASP A 343 -5.54 7.15 -2.19
C ASP A 343 -6.44 6.13 -2.92
N ARG A 344 -7.35 6.60 -3.79
CA ARG A 344 -8.22 5.78 -4.65
C ARG A 344 -7.41 5.21 -5.80
N HIS A 345 -6.90 4.00 -5.59
CA HIS A 345 -6.18 3.26 -6.61
C HIS A 345 -6.40 1.76 -6.39
N PRO A 346 -6.63 0.93 -7.43
CA PRO A 346 -7.01 -0.47 -7.24
C PRO A 346 -5.99 -1.27 -6.41
N VAL A 347 -4.69 -1.11 -6.68
CA VAL A 347 -3.62 -1.81 -5.90
C VAL A 347 -3.57 -1.43 -4.41
N ARG A 348 -4.29 -0.37 -4.00
CA ARG A 348 -4.36 0.06 -2.59
C ARG A 348 -5.54 -0.53 -1.83
N ILE A 349 -6.44 -1.24 -2.51
CA ILE A 349 -7.50 -2.00 -1.84
C ILE A 349 -6.83 -3.10 -1.01
N ALA A 350 -7.11 -3.05 0.30
CA ALA A 350 -6.54 -3.92 1.31
C ALA A 350 -7.55 -4.05 2.44
N GLU A 351 -8.60 -4.82 2.20
CA GLU A 351 -9.80 -4.84 3.03
C GLU A 351 -9.79 -6.06 3.96
N PRO A 352 -9.80 -5.87 5.30
CA PRO A 352 -9.74 -7.00 6.23
C PRO A 352 -10.93 -7.94 6.09
N VAL A 353 -10.65 -9.24 6.07
CA VAL A 353 -11.63 -10.32 6.01
C VAL A 353 -11.29 -11.44 6.98
N LEU A 354 -12.34 -12.10 7.49
CA LEU A 354 -12.26 -13.38 8.16
C LEU A 354 -12.87 -14.43 7.23
N LEU A 355 -12.04 -15.37 6.76
CA LEU A 355 -12.46 -16.49 5.93
C LEU A 355 -12.50 -17.76 6.77
N GLU A 356 -13.62 -18.48 6.71
CA GLU A 356 -13.85 -19.73 7.43
C GLU A 356 -14.66 -20.70 6.56
N GLY A 357 -14.58 -22.00 6.89
CA GLY A 357 -15.35 -23.02 6.17
C GLY A 357 -14.88 -23.27 4.74
N TYR A 358 -13.72 -22.71 4.34
CA TYR A 358 -13.10 -23.00 3.05
C TYR A 358 -12.38 -24.35 3.05
N LYS A 359 -12.17 -24.86 1.84
CA LYS A 359 -11.21 -25.92 1.55
C LYS A 359 -10.00 -25.31 0.84
N ALA A 360 -8.81 -25.51 1.40
CA ALA A 360 -7.58 -25.13 0.72
C ALA A 360 -7.29 -26.11 -0.42
N VAL A 361 -7.16 -25.60 -1.63
CA VAL A 361 -6.88 -26.38 -2.84
C VAL A 361 -5.59 -25.84 -3.45
N LYS A 362 -4.67 -26.74 -3.79
CA LYS A 362 -3.43 -26.38 -4.48
C LYS A 362 -3.42 -27.03 -5.85
N ASP A 363 -3.21 -26.22 -6.87
CA ASP A 363 -3.08 -26.61 -8.27
C ASP A 363 -1.79 -26.02 -8.87
N ASP A 364 -1.68 -26.02 -10.20
CA ASP A 364 -0.53 -25.49 -10.93
C ASP A 364 -0.46 -23.95 -10.88
N ASP A 365 -1.60 -23.27 -10.68
CA ASP A 365 -1.71 -21.81 -10.64
C ASP A 365 -1.47 -21.24 -9.22
N GLY A 366 -1.54 -22.09 -8.19
CA GLY A 366 -1.14 -21.73 -6.83
C GLY A 366 -2.02 -22.32 -5.75
N LEU A 367 -2.04 -21.66 -4.59
CA LEU A 367 -2.97 -21.99 -3.50
C LEU A 367 -4.25 -21.17 -3.66
N ARG A 368 -5.40 -21.82 -3.54
CA ARG A 368 -6.72 -21.17 -3.58
C ARG A 368 -7.59 -21.63 -2.41
N PHE A 369 -8.49 -20.78 -1.96
CA PHE A 369 -9.51 -21.11 -0.98
C PHE A 369 -10.86 -21.30 -1.67
N ASP A 370 -11.32 -22.55 -1.73
CA ASP A 370 -12.66 -22.89 -2.18
C ASP A 370 -13.66 -22.63 -1.05
N LEU A 371 -14.52 -21.64 -1.24
CA LEU A 371 -15.51 -21.22 -0.26
C LEU A 371 -16.85 -21.97 -0.41
N GLY A 372 -17.00 -22.87 -1.40
CA GLY A 372 -18.22 -23.65 -1.61
C GLY A 372 -19.32 -22.93 -2.42
N GLY A 373 -18.93 -21.98 -3.28
CA GLY A 373 -19.84 -21.14 -4.06
C GLY A 373 -19.51 -21.00 -5.56
N GLY A 374 -18.52 -21.74 -6.08
CA GLY A 374 -18.01 -21.58 -7.44
C GLY A 374 -16.49 -21.43 -7.44
N ASP A 375 -15.97 -20.42 -8.14
CA ASP A 375 -14.54 -20.18 -8.29
C ASP A 375 -13.83 -19.99 -6.93
N ALA A 376 -12.68 -20.65 -6.79
CA ALA A 376 -11.86 -20.55 -5.58
C ALA A 376 -11.08 -19.23 -5.56
N LEU A 377 -10.99 -18.59 -4.39
CA LEU A 377 -10.28 -17.32 -4.20
C LEU A 377 -8.75 -17.57 -4.20
N PRO A 378 -7.97 -16.94 -5.09
CA PRO A 378 -6.50 -17.00 -5.06
C PRO A 378 -5.93 -16.56 -3.72
N VAL A 379 -4.91 -17.27 -3.23
CA VAL A 379 -4.15 -16.89 -2.04
C VAL A 379 -2.79 -16.36 -2.47
N ASP A 380 -2.53 -15.09 -2.15
CA ASP A 380 -1.27 -14.43 -2.47
C ASP A 380 -0.18 -14.85 -1.46
N LEU A 381 0.52 -15.92 -1.79
CA LEU A 381 1.61 -16.47 -1.00
C LEU A 381 2.91 -15.68 -1.16
N ASP A 382 3.08 -14.93 -2.25
CA ASP A 382 4.28 -14.12 -2.52
C ASP A 382 4.35 -12.90 -1.59
N ARG A 383 3.20 -12.46 -1.06
CA ARG A 383 3.10 -11.42 -0.03
C ARG A 383 3.31 -11.90 1.41
N LEU A 384 3.63 -13.17 1.64
CA LEU A 384 4.02 -13.63 2.98
C LEU A 384 5.39 -13.04 3.36
N SER A 385 5.46 -12.39 4.52
CA SER A 385 6.72 -11.80 4.96
C SER A 385 7.65 -12.88 5.52
N PRO A 386 8.93 -12.93 5.09
CA PRO A 386 9.94 -13.82 5.70
C PRO A 386 10.30 -13.41 7.14
N SER A 387 9.79 -12.25 7.58
CA SER A 387 10.03 -11.67 8.89
C SER A 387 8.97 -12.10 9.92
N GLY A 388 8.02 -12.95 9.54
CA GLY A 388 7.01 -13.55 10.43
C GLY A 388 7.00 -15.08 10.34
N PRO A 389 6.23 -15.76 11.22
CA PRO A 389 6.15 -17.22 11.27
C PRO A 389 5.25 -17.86 10.20
N LEU A 390 4.45 -17.07 9.46
CA LEU A 390 3.55 -17.63 8.46
C LEU A 390 4.34 -18.27 7.31
N THR A 391 3.92 -19.48 6.94
CA THR A 391 4.50 -20.23 5.81
C THR A 391 3.40 -20.71 4.88
N PRO A 392 3.70 -20.94 3.59
CA PRO A 392 2.74 -21.53 2.65
C PRO A 392 2.10 -22.83 3.17
N GLN A 393 2.84 -23.64 3.91
CA GLN A 393 2.37 -24.90 4.48
C GLN A 393 1.35 -24.68 5.60
N LEU A 394 1.58 -23.69 6.48
CA LEU A 394 0.61 -23.32 7.51
C LEU A 394 -0.68 -22.77 6.91
N VAL A 395 -0.55 -21.94 5.87
CA VAL A 395 -1.71 -21.39 5.15
C VAL A 395 -2.49 -22.51 4.44
N ALA A 396 -1.83 -23.46 3.78
CA ALA A 396 -2.51 -24.59 3.14
C ALA A 396 -3.19 -25.54 4.16
N ALA A 397 -2.66 -25.65 5.37
CA ALA A 397 -3.21 -26.50 6.44
C ALA A 397 -4.22 -25.77 7.36
N SER A 398 -4.60 -24.55 7.01
CA SER A 398 -5.43 -23.70 7.86
C SER A 398 -6.92 -24.05 7.78
N THR A 399 -7.64 -23.75 8.84
CA THR A 399 -9.10 -23.90 8.94
C THR A 399 -9.84 -22.56 9.02
N ALA A 400 -9.12 -21.49 9.33
CA ALA A 400 -9.59 -20.11 9.26
C ALA A 400 -8.41 -19.20 8.89
N CYS A 401 -8.71 -18.11 8.19
CA CYS A 401 -7.73 -17.12 7.75
C CYS A 401 -8.24 -15.70 8.05
N LEU A 402 -7.45 -14.93 8.78
CA LEU A 402 -7.54 -13.47 8.79
C LEU A 402 -6.61 -12.95 7.70
N GLY A 403 -7.17 -12.21 6.75
CA GLY A 403 -6.42 -11.72 5.60
C GLY A 403 -6.90 -10.37 5.12
N LEU A 404 -6.25 -9.90 4.06
CA LEU A 404 -6.65 -8.71 3.31
C LEU A 404 -7.13 -9.15 1.94
N LEU A 405 -8.37 -8.80 1.58
CA LEU A 405 -8.79 -8.86 0.19
C LEU A 405 -8.12 -7.72 -0.58
N ARG A 406 -7.50 -8.09 -1.69
CA ARG A 406 -6.77 -7.21 -2.57
C ARG A 406 -7.22 -7.42 -4.00
N TRP A 407 -7.08 -6.37 -4.80
CA TRP A 407 -7.25 -6.45 -6.23
C TRP A 407 -5.94 -6.06 -6.91
N ASP A 408 -5.45 -6.94 -7.77
CA ASP A 408 -4.24 -6.70 -8.56
C ASP A 408 -4.38 -7.39 -9.92
N ALA A 409 -3.81 -6.79 -10.96
CA ALA A 409 -3.76 -7.34 -12.31
C ALA A 409 -5.08 -7.92 -12.88
N GLY A 410 -6.25 -7.41 -12.47
CA GLY A 410 -7.55 -7.89 -12.96
C GLY A 410 -8.27 -8.87 -12.03
N GLU A 411 -7.63 -9.34 -10.96
CA GLU A 411 -8.18 -10.39 -10.10
C GLU A 411 -8.20 -10.02 -8.62
N TRP A 412 -9.15 -10.62 -7.90
CA TRP A 412 -9.19 -10.57 -6.44
C TRP A 412 -8.34 -11.68 -5.84
N SER A 413 -7.58 -11.38 -4.80
CA SER A 413 -6.83 -12.36 -4.03
C SER A 413 -6.91 -12.05 -2.53
N VAL A 414 -6.60 -13.06 -1.70
CA VAL A 414 -6.43 -12.87 -0.26
C VAL A 414 -4.95 -12.96 0.11
N GLN A 415 -4.46 -11.92 0.79
CA GLN A 415 -3.16 -11.93 1.48
C GLN A 415 -3.38 -12.39 2.93
N PRO A 416 -2.81 -13.53 3.37
CA PRO A 416 -2.92 -13.97 4.76
C PRO A 416 -2.15 -13.05 5.74
N LEU A 417 -2.79 -12.68 6.85
CA LEU A 417 -2.17 -11.97 7.98
C LEU A 417 -2.04 -12.86 9.22
N GLY A 418 -2.95 -13.83 9.36
CA GLY A 418 -2.91 -14.87 10.38
C GLY A 418 -3.83 -16.03 10.02
N VAL A 419 -3.49 -17.22 10.50
CA VAL A 419 -4.26 -18.44 10.25
C VAL A 419 -4.48 -19.23 11.53
N GLN A 420 -5.60 -19.96 11.59
CA GLN A 420 -5.81 -21.01 12.59
C GLN A 420 -5.56 -22.37 11.97
N THR A 421 -4.85 -23.24 12.68
CA THR A 421 -4.63 -24.65 12.28
C THR A 421 -4.82 -25.58 13.48
N LYS A 422 -5.01 -26.88 13.22
CA LYS A 422 -5.19 -27.90 14.25
C LYS A 422 -3.88 -28.61 14.54
N VAL A 423 -3.38 -28.49 15.76
CA VAL A 423 -2.21 -29.21 16.26
C VAL A 423 -2.63 -30.09 17.42
N LYS A 424 -2.47 -31.41 17.32
CA LYS A 424 -2.84 -32.36 18.39
C LYS A 424 -4.27 -32.17 18.95
N ARG A 425 -5.22 -31.79 18.07
CA ARG A 425 -6.63 -31.47 18.34
C ARG A 425 -6.90 -30.10 18.99
N GLU A 426 -5.87 -29.32 19.28
CA GLU A 426 -5.99 -27.93 19.72
C GLU A 426 -5.93 -27.00 18.51
N THR A 427 -6.76 -25.95 18.51
CA THR A 427 -6.69 -24.89 17.50
C THR A 427 -5.64 -23.89 17.94
N VAL A 428 -4.63 -23.68 17.10
CA VAL A 428 -3.54 -22.72 17.33
C VAL A 428 -3.59 -21.65 16.26
N ALA A 429 -3.49 -20.39 16.67
CA ALA A 429 -3.37 -19.25 15.77
C ALA A 429 -1.89 -18.92 15.54
N VAL A 430 -1.55 -18.54 14.31
CA VAL A 430 -0.23 -18.03 13.93
C VAL A 430 -0.44 -16.75 13.13
N HIS A 431 0.23 -15.66 13.49
CA HIS A 431 0.12 -14.37 12.79
C HIS A 431 1.50 -13.85 12.37
N ASN A 432 1.53 -13.01 11.33
CA ASN A 432 2.75 -12.32 10.90
C ASN A 432 3.44 -11.55 12.05
N GLY A 433 2.65 -11.01 12.97
CA GLY A 433 3.12 -10.20 14.10
C GLY A 433 3.73 -10.97 15.26
N ASP A 434 3.65 -12.30 15.32
CA ASP A 434 4.10 -13.08 16.48
C ASP A 434 5.62 -12.93 16.73
N TRP A 435 6.37 -12.55 15.70
CA TRP A 435 7.82 -12.30 15.78
C TRP A 435 8.18 -10.83 16.03
N ALA A 436 7.20 -9.96 16.34
CA ALA A 436 7.44 -8.53 16.59
C ALA A 436 8.38 -8.24 17.76
N LEU A 437 8.48 -9.15 18.74
CA LEU A 437 9.46 -9.11 19.84
C LEU A 437 10.64 -10.08 19.66
N GLY A 438 10.80 -10.64 18.45
CA GLY A 438 11.82 -11.62 18.10
C GLY A 438 11.22 -12.98 17.75
N PRO A 439 11.95 -13.81 16.98
CA PRO A 439 11.46 -15.11 16.55
C PRO A 439 11.30 -16.08 17.71
N THR A 440 10.29 -16.94 17.63
CA THR A 440 9.99 -17.98 18.61
C THR A 440 10.40 -19.38 18.15
N ASP A 441 10.67 -19.58 16.85
CA ASP A 441 11.14 -20.85 16.31
C ASP A 441 12.61 -21.09 16.69
N PRO A 442 12.96 -22.25 17.32
CA PRO A 442 14.33 -22.52 17.77
C PRO A 442 15.41 -22.49 16.68
N LYS A 443 15.08 -22.89 15.44
CA LYS A 443 16.03 -22.84 14.31
C LYS A 443 16.29 -21.41 13.89
N VAL A 444 15.24 -20.59 13.83
CA VAL A 444 15.33 -19.17 13.46
C VAL A 444 16.07 -18.38 14.55
N VAL A 445 15.75 -18.62 15.82
CA VAL A 445 16.49 -18.04 16.97
C VAL A 445 17.99 -18.35 16.88
N LYS A 446 18.35 -19.60 16.59
CA LYS A 446 19.76 -19.99 16.43
C LYS A 446 20.43 -19.32 15.23
N ALA A 447 19.71 -19.15 14.12
CA ALA A 447 20.21 -18.46 12.94
C ALA A 447 20.46 -16.97 13.22
N GLU A 448 19.51 -16.29 13.88
CA GLU A 448 19.63 -14.90 14.30
C GLU A 448 20.80 -14.69 15.26
N ALA A 449 20.95 -15.57 16.25
CA ALA A 449 22.07 -15.49 17.19
C ALA A 449 23.44 -15.62 16.49
N ARG A 450 23.52 -16.39 15.39
CA ARG A 450 24.73 -16.53 14.57
C ARG A 450 24.99 -15.31 13.68
N ALA A 451 23.94 -14.67 13.17
CA ALA A 451 24.04 -13.49 12.32
C ALA A 451 24.49 -12.24 13.12
N GLY A 452 24.19 -12.20 14.43
CA GLY A 452 24.52 -11.07 15.31
C GLY A 452 23.56 -9.89 15.14
N ASP A 453 23.74 -8.86 15.96
CA ASP A 453 22.84 -7.68 15.95
C ASP A 453 23.36 -6.56 15.03
N ALA A 454 23.11 -6.71 13.73
CA ALA A 454 23.47 -5.72 12.73
C ALA A 454 22.87 -4.33 13.03
N VAL A 455 21.65 -4.28 13.59
CA VAL A 455 20.96 -3.02 13.93
C VAL A 455 21.72 -2.27 15.02
N ALA A 456 22.12 -2.96 16.09
CA ALA A 456 22.92 -2.35 17.16
C ALA A 456 24.26 -1.82 16.65
N VAL A 457 24.97 -2.61 15.83
CA VAL A 457 26.26 -2.20 15.24
C VAL A 457 26.12 -0.95 14.38
N LEU A 458 25.07 -0.87 13.55
CA LEU A 458 24.84 0.28 12.69
C LEU A 458 24.44 1.52 13.49
N ARG A 459 23.58 1.38 14.51
CA ARG A 459 23.22 2.49 15.41
C ARG A 459 24.44 3.03 16.14
N GLU A 460 25.34 2.17 16.61
CA GLU A 460 26.58 2.57 17.25
C GLU A 460 27.47 3.37 16.29
N ARG A 461 27.67 2.87 15.06
CA ARG A 461 28.47 3.55 14.03
C ARG A 461 27.89 4.91 13.67
N ALA A 462 26.58 4.99 13.44
CA ALA A 462 25.89 6.25 13.15
C ALA A 462 26.03 7.25 14.31
N GLY A 463 25.86 6.79 15.55
CA GLY A 463 26.03 7.63 16.74
C GLY A 463 27.46 8.18 16.90
N ARG A 464 28.48 7.47 16.45
CA ARG A 464 29.87 7.97 16.44
C ARG A 464 30.10 9.01 15.35
N LEU A 465 29.44 8.87 14.20
CA LEU A 465 29.52 9.83 13.09
C LEU A 465 28.84 11.16 13.43
N LEU A 466 27.68 11.12 14.10
CA LEU A 466 26.91 12.30 14.49
C LEU A 466 27.53 13.10 15.66
N ARG A 467 28.56 12.56 16.33
CA ARG A 467 29.28 13.24 17.42
C ARG A 467 30.54 13.98 16.94
N LYS A 468 30.86 13.88 15.65
CA LYS A 468 31.92 14.65 14.99
C LYS A 468 31.28 15.79 14.23
#